data_AF-A0ABD1ESY7-F1
#
_entry.id   AF-A0ABD1ESY7-F1
#
_cell.length_a   1.000
_cell.length_b   1.000
_cell.length_c   1.000
_cell.angle_alpha   90.00
_cell.angle_beta   90.00
_cell.angle_gamma   90.00
#
_symmetry.space_group_name_H-M   'P 1'
#
loop_
_entity.id
_entity.type
_entity.pdbx_description
1 polymer ?
#
loop_
_entity_poly.entity_id
_entity_poly.type
_entity_poly.pdbx_seq_one_letter_code
_entity_poly.pdbx_strand_id
1 'polypeptide(L)'
;MCVSHIEMVPAVVNLVANKGRDTYSGLIQEFACFKCIKNSNYSADNQPNEQNSSYSTTTTKIWQPLKGAKQQPPIRSPSPHNAFRRWRRSNQNKPTECPVNGTAPKSGVVTPHTDEMSLLKFLAFNALDLSLPASPVALKSRTTTTTSNWFQLSGHPDSLAPAGPGTVWKKRSPNSDDTERIVYEELLQDPLLKDIVPKYYREVEYHGELFIELQDLLHGFQDPYVIDIKMGTRTFLESEVKKRIARSDLYQKMIAIDPTAPTEEEHRQKAVTKLRYMQFRELQSSTCSQGFRIEAMKCRGAPPVTDLKTVKSQEEVVRTLDTFLGGREEVRQRLLTRLSETRSKIEQSEFFKCREVVGSSLFIIYDDSKVGVWLIDFAKTNKLPEGKTVNHRTPWVQGNYEEGLLFGFDRLISIIESIRKPADTHHHQDSFTKPLVSVET
;
A
#
# COMPACT_ATOMS: atom_id res chain seq x y z
N MET A 1 -34.13 23.18 4.20
CA MET A 1 -33.86 24.24 3.20
C MET A 1 -32.92 23.63 2.17
N CYS A 2 -33.34 23.56 0.90
CA CYS A 2 -32.52 23.00 -0.18
C CYS A 2 -31.63 24.12 -0.72
N VAL A 3 -30.31 23.96 -0.61
CA VAL A 3 -29.34 24.96 -1.09
C VAL A 3 -29.20 24.81 -2.60
N SER A 4 -29.17 25.94 -3.32
CA SER A 4 -29.11 25.97 -4.79
C SER A 4 -27.76 25.49 -5.31
N HIS A 5 -27.77 24.89 -6.51
CA HIS A 5 -26.63 24.26 -7.18
C HIS A 5 -25.40 25.17 -7.41
N ILE A 6 -25.50 26.47 -7.12
CA ILE A 6 -24.49 27.48 -7.43
C ILE A 6 -23.46 27.63 -6.30
N GLU A 7 -23.78 27.26 -5.06
CA GLU A 7 -22.83 27.38 -3.93
C GLU A 7 -21.88 26.17 -3.77
N MET A 8 -22.07 25.07 -4.50
CA MET A 8 -21.17 23.90 -4.45
C MET A 8 -19.92 24.02 -5.33
N VAL A 9 -19.84 25.01 -6.21
CA VAL A 9 -18.75 25.12 -7.20
C VAL A 9 -17.37 25.34 -6.56
N PRO A 10 -17.18 26.19 -5.53
CA PRO A 10 -15.86 26.39 -4.94
C PRO A 10 -15.32 25.17 -4.18
N ALA A 11 -16.20 24.38 -3.54
CA ALA A 11 -15.82 23.19 -2.78
C ALA A 11 -15.39 22.03 -3.69
N VAL A 12 -16.08 21.84 -4.81
CA VAL A 12 -15.74 20.81 -5.81
C VAL A 12 -14.44 21.16 -6.54
N VAL A 13 -14.20 22.43 -6.85
CA VAL A 13 -12.95 22.88 -7.50
C VAL A 13 -11.73 22.66 -6.61
N ASN A 14 -11.80 22.95 -5.30
CA ASN A 14 -10.71 22.67 -4.36
C ASN A 14 -10.45 21.17 -4.16
N LEU A 15 -11.49 20.33 -4.28
CA LEU A 15 -11.33 18.87 -4.19
C LEU A 15 -10.67 18.29 -5.45
N VAL A 16 -11.03 18.80 -6.63
CA VAL A 16 -10.45 18.38 -7.93
C VAL A 16 -8.98 18.79 -8.05
N ALA A 17 -8.61 19.95 -7.52
CA ALA A 17 -7.21 20.41 -7.51
C ALA A 17 -6.29 19.50 -6.66
N ASN A 18 -6.82 18.86 -5.62
CA ASN A 18 -6.04 18.03 -4.71
C ASN A 18 -5.97 16.54 -5.07
N LYS A 19 -6.88 16.02 -5.92
CA LYS A 19 -7.02 14.57 -6.15
C LYS A 19 -6.82 14.08 -7.59
N GLY A 20 -6.58 14.98 -8.54
CA GLY A 20 -6.35 14.61 -9.94
C GLY A 20 -7.63 14.13 -10.65
N ARG A 21 -7.68 14.34 -11.97
CA ARG A 21 -8.90 14.18 -12.80
C ARG A 21 -9.44 12.74 -12.88
N ASP A 22 -8.63 11.73 -12.59
CA ASP A 22 -8.96 10.34 -12.95
C ASP A 22 -9.80 9.57 -11.90
N THR A 23 -10.34 10.25 -10.89
CA THR A 23 -11.15 9.64 -9.82
C THR A 23 -12.67 9.86 -9.95
N TYR A 24 -13.15 10.45 -11.05
CA TYR A 24 -14.54 10.96 -11.13
C TYR A 24 -15.56 10.09 -11.89
N SER A 25 -15.35 8.79 -12.05
CA SER A 25 -16.32 7.89 -12.72
C SER A 25 -17.37 7.23 -11.79
N GLY A 26 -17.64 7.78 -10.60
CA GLY A 26 -18.58 7.16 -9.63
C GLY A 26 -19.50 8.08 -8.82
N LEU A 27 -19.47 9.40 -9.00
CA LEU A 27 -20.03 10.35 -8.01
C LEU A 27 -21.29 11.12 -8.46
N ILE A 28 -22.09 10.59 -9.40
CA ILE A 28 -23.39 11.20 -9.76
C ILE A 28 -24.59 10.52 -9.05
N GLN A 29 -24.36 9.47 -8.24
CA GLN A 29 -25.43 8.84 -7.46
C GLN A 29 -25.57 9.36 -6.01
N GLU A 30 -24.63 10.14 -5.49
CA GLU A 30 -24.61 10.54 -4.06
C GLU A 30 -25.14 11.95 -3.76
N PHE A 31 -25.66 12.68 -4.76
CA PHE A 31 -26.24 14.02 -4.55
C PHE A 31 -27.77 14.08 -4.74
N ALA A 32 -28.48 12.97 -4.51
CA ALA A 32 -29.94 12.96 -4.48
C ALA A 32 -30.47 13.11 -3.03
N CYS A 33 -31.25 14.16 -2.78
CA CYS A 33 -31.88 14.41 -1.48
C CYS A 33 -32.87 13.30 -1.12
N PHE A 34 -32.69 12.68 0.06
CA PHE A 34 -33.51 11.57 0.58
C PHE A 34 -35.03 11.85 0.68
N LYS A 35 -35.45 13.13 0.67
CA LYS A 35 -36.87 13.53 0.66
C LYS A 35 -37.51 13.48 -0.74
N CYS A 36 -36.74 13.52 -1.83
CA CYS A 36 -37.27 13.42 -3.19
C CYS A 36 -37.43 11.97 -3.67
N ILE A 37 -36.73 11.01 -3.05
CA ILE A 37 -36.79 9.58 -3.39
C ILE A 37 -38.05 8.89 -2.83
N LYS A 38 -38.68 9.45 -1.79
CA LYS A 38 -39.82 8.82 -1.08
C LYS A 38 -41.21 9.07 -1.66
N ASN A 39 -41.35 9.81 -2.77
CA ASN A 39 -42.65 10.01 -3.44
C ASN A 39 -42.86 9.16 -4.70
N SER A 40 -41.93 8.25 -5.01
CA SER A 40 -42.10 7.26 -6.06
C SER A 40 -41.97 5.88 -5.44
N ASN A 41 -43.09 5.32 -4.95
CA ASN A 41 -43.42 3.89 -4.93
C ASN A 41 -44.54 3.62 -3.89
N TYR A 42 -45.80 3.71 -4.33
CA TYR A 42 -46.89 2.88 -3.81
C TYR A 42 -47.82 2.44 -4.94
N SER A 43 -48.10 1.14 -4.90
CA SER A 43 -48.80 0.16 -5.73
C SER A 43 -50.12 0.56 -6.42
N ALA A 44 -50.45 -0.09 -7.56
CA ALA A 44 -51.37 -1.26 -7.60
C ALA A 44 -51.79 -1.65 -9.03
N ASP A 45 -51.89 -2.96 -9.26
CA ASP A 45 -52.55 -3.62 -10.39
C ASP A 45 -54.04 -3.25 -10.49
N ASN A 46 -54.53 -3.03 -11.72
CA ASN A 46 -55.84 -3.45 -12.23
C ASN A 46 -55.98 -3.09 -13.73
N GLN A 47 -56.32 -4.08 -14.55
CA GLN A 47 -56.94 -3.93 -15.89
C GLN A 47 -58.45 -4.26 -15.75
N PRO A 48 -59.33 -4.05 -16.77
CA PRO A 48 -59.21 -3.33 -18.05
C PRO A 48 -60.39 -2.36 -18.33
N ASN A 49 -60.30 -1.45 -19.32
CA ASN A 49 -61.34 -1.30 -20.36
C ASN A 49 -60.95 -0.32 -21.48
N GLU A 50 -61.41 -0.65 -22.70
CA GLU A 50 -61.36 0.15 -23.93
C GLU A 50 -62.24 1.42 -23.85
N GLN A 51 -61.84 2.50 -24.53
CA GLN A 51 -62.63 3.21 -25.57
C GLN A 51 -62.04 4.60 -25.95
N ASN A 52 -61.82 4.76 -27.26
CA ASN A 52 -62.08 5.92 -28.11
C ASN A 52 -61.62 7.35 -27.74
N SER A 53 -60.74 7.85 -28.63
CA SER A 53 -60.99 9.00 -29.53
C SER A 53 -60.87 10.44 -29.02
N SER A 54 -59.81 11.09 -29.52
CA SER A 54 -59.79 12.35 -30.31
C SER A 54 -59.69 13.74 -29.66
N TYR A 55 -58.92 14.58 -30.38
CA TYR A 55 -58.68 16.05 -30.34
C TYR A 55 -57.59 16.54 -29.36
N SER A 56 -56.34 16.81 -29.76
CA SER A 56 -55.76 17.74 -30.77
C SER A 56 -55.97 19.23 -30.47
N THR A 57 -54.88 19.94 -30.11
CA THR A 57 -54.50 21.29 -30.61
C THR A 57 -53.01 21.54 -30.23
N THR A 58 -52.04 21.37 -31.12
CA THR A 58 -51.37 22.36 -32.01
C THR A 58 -50.43 23.36 -31.33
N THR A 59 -49.11 23.20 -31.54
CA THR A 59 -48.13 24.19 -32.10
C THR A 59 -46.69 23.67 -31.87
N THR A 60 -46.00 23.06 -32.84
CA THR A 60 -45.15 23.62 -33.91
C THR A 60 -43.74 24.08 -33.49
N LYS A 61 -42.77 23.17 -33.73
CA LYS A 61 -41.43 23.30 -34.35
C LYS A 61 -40.57 24.55 -34.07
N ILE A 62 -39.38 24.30 -33.49
CA ILE A 62 -38.12 24.96 -33.86
C ILE A 62 -36.98 23.91 -33.90
N TRP A 63 -36.69 23.49 -35.14
CA TRP A 63 -35.41 23.13 -35.78
C TRP A 63 -34.60 21.85 -35.47
N GLN A 64 -34.22 21.26 -36.60
CA GLN A 64 -33.67 19.93 -36.92
C GLN A 64 -32.15 19.99 -37.21
N PRO A 65 -31.49 18.82 -37.41
CA PRO A 65 -30.03 18.68 -37.37
C PRO A 65 -29.33 18.98 -38.71
N LEU A 66 -28.14 19.58 -38.65
CA LEU A 66 -27.26 19.80 -39.81
C LEU A 66 -26.40 18.55 -40.10
N LYS A 67 -26.61 17.96 -41.28
CA LYS A 67 -25.69 17.04 -41.97
C LYS A 67 -24.71 17.85 -42.82
N GLY A 68 -23.41 17.56 -42.71
CA GLY A 68 -22.40 18.01 -43.67
C GLY A 68 -21.02 18.28 -43.05
N ALA A 69 -20.20 17.24 -42.85
CA ALA A 69 -18.75 17.41 -42.70
C ALA A 69 -18.01 16.14 -43.15
N LYS A 70 -16.94 16.36 -43.92
CA LYS A 70 -16.14 15.36 -44.66
C LYS A 70 -15.47 14.33 -43.73
N GLN A 71 -15.39 13.09 -44.20
CA GLN A 71 -14.62 12.00 -43.57
C GLN A 71 -13.14 12.39 -43.44
N GLN A 72 -12.60 12.39 -42.22
CA GLN A 72 -11.16 12.37 -41.97
C GLN A 72 -10.69 10.92 -41.78
N PRO A 73 -9.49 10.55 -42.24
CA PRO A 73 -8.98 9.19 -42.08
C PRO A 73 -8.69 8.90 -40.59
N PRO A 74 -8.71 7.63 -40.17
CA PRO A 74 -8.41 7.27 -38.78
C PRO A 74 -6.97 7.67 -38.44
N ILE A 75 -6.83 8.48 -37.39
CA ILE A 75 -5.54 8.81 -36.80
C ILE A 75 -4.95 7.51 -36.24
N ARG A 76 -3.93 6.96 -36.91
CA ARG A 76 -3.08 5.91 -36.36
C ARG A 76 -2.45 6.44 -35.08
N SER A 77 -2.62 5.73 -33.98
CA SER A 77 -1.79 5.89 -32.78
C SER A 77 -0.31 5.78 -33.19
N PRO A 78 0.57 6.69 -32.73
CA PRO A 78 1.98 6.62 -33.11
C PRO A 78 2.61 5.39 -32.46
N SER A 79 3.42 4.67 -33.22
CA SER A 79 4.28 3.59 -32.73
C SER A 79 5.07 4.04 -31.48
N PRO A 80 5.29 3.14 -30.49
CA PRO A 80 6.02 3.41 -29.24
C PRO A 80 7.39 4.09 -29.46
N HIS A 81 7.97 3.89 -30.63
CA HIS A 81 9.26 4.45 -31.03
C HIS A 81 9.25 5.99 -31.17
N ASN A 82 8.08 6.62 -31.37
CA ASN A 82 7.93 8.07 -31.54
C ASN A 82 7.64 8.81 -30.23
N ALA A 83 7.08 8.15 -29.22
CA ALA A 83 6.88 8.71 -27.88
C ALA A 83 8.24 8.97 -27.19
N PHE A 84 9.18 8.04 -27.35
CA PHE A 84 10.56 8.12 -26.85
C PHE A 84 11.35 9.34 -27.38
N ARG A 85 11.25 9.65 -28.69
CA ARG A 85 11.92 10.82 -29.27
C ARG A 85 11.36 12.14 -28.74
N ARG A 86 10.07 12.19 -28.39
CA ARG A 86 9.42 13.39 -27.86
C ARG A 86 9.86 13.68 -26.42
N TRP A 87 9.90 12.66 -25.56
CA TRP A 87 10.41 12.79 -24.19
C TRP A 87 11.89 13.22 -24.16
N ARG A 88 12.75 12.60 -25.00
CA ARG A 88 14.17 12.97 -25.13
C ARG A 88 14.38 14.45 -25.50
N ARG A 89 13.52 15.02 -26.35
CA ARG A 89 13.59 16.45 -26.74
C ARG A 89 13.17 17.39 -25.61
N SER A 90 12.28 16.96 -24.71
CA SER A 90 11.85 17.76 -23.56
C SER A 90 12.97 17.95 -22.54
N ASN A 91 13.85 16.96 -22.38
CA ASN A 91 14.91 16.97 -21.37
C ASN A 91 16.33 17.31 -21.88
N GLN A 92 16.52 17.54 -23.19
CA GLN A 92 17.85 17.83 -23.76
C GLN A 92 18.17 19.31 -23.99
N ASN A 93 17.31 20.27 -23.60
CA ASN A 93 17.62 21.70 -23.72
C ASN A 93 18.01 22.33 -22.38
N LYS A 94 19.27 22.12 -21.97
CA LYS A 94 20.03 23.12 -21.19
C LYS A 94 21.50 23.10 -21.62
N PRO A 95 21.94 24.02 -22.50
CA PRO A 95 23.32 24.44 -22.54
C PRO A 95 23.55 25.56 -21.52
N THR A 96 24.61 25.42 -20.74
CA THR A 96 25.31 26.46 -19.99
C THR A 96 25.91 27.49 -20.95
N GLU A 97 25.56 28.77 -20.79
CA GLU A 97 26.42 29.93 -21.12
C GLU A 97 25.82 31.24 -20.55
N CYS A 98 26.65 32.04 -19.88
CA CYS A 98 26.34 33.43 -19.49
C CYS A 98 26.63 34.37 -20.68
N PRO A 99 25.88 35.47 -20.87
CA PRO A 99 26.45 36.77 -20.52
C PRO A 99 25.45 37.85 -20.04
N VAL A 100 26.02 39.02 -19.79
CA VAL A 100 25.64 40.20 -18.99
C VAL A 100 24.66 41.19 -19.68
N ASN A 101 23.90 41.91 -18.84
CA ASN A 101 23.18 43.19 -19.01
C ASN A 101 21.86 43.29 -19.83
N GLY A 102 20.84 43.85 -19.16
CA GLY A 102 20.05 44.96 -19.71
C GLY A 102 18.56 44.74 -20.04
N THR A 103 17.69 45.35 -19.23
CA THR A 103 16.33 45.86 -19.53
C THR A 103 15.17 44.90 -19.83
N ALA A 104 14.09 45.04 -19.04
CA ALA A 104 12.78 44.44 -19.21
C ALA A 104 11.99 45.07 -20.39
N PRO A 105 11.03 44.34 -20.98
CA PRO A 105 9.63 44.64 -20.65
C PRO A 105 8.68 43.42 -20.56
N LYS A 106 7.49 43.68 -20.01
CA LYS A 106 6.37 42.78 -19.71
C LYS A 106 5.64 42.30 -20.97
N SER A 107 5.28 41.01 -21.03
CA SER A 107 4.04 40.52 -21.63
C SER A 107 3.74 39.09 -21.13
N GLY A 108 2.47 38.80 -20.88
CA GLY A 108 2.00 37.57 -20.25
C GLY A 108 2.11 36.35 -21.16
N VAL A 109 2.50 35.21 -20.57
CA VAL A 109 2.47 33.90 -21.21
C VAL A 109 1.89 32.90 -20.23
N VAL A 110 0.81 32.26 -20.69
CA VAL A 110 0.13 31.11 -20.09
C VAL A 110 1.15 29.98 -19.91
N THR A 111 1.36 29.54 -18.67
CA THR A 111 2.17 28.36 -18.34
C THR A 111 1.40 27.08 -18.70
N PRO A 112 1.89 26.21 -19.59
CA PRO A 112 1.38 24.86 -19.68
C PRO A 112 1.96 24.06 -18.51
N HIS A 113 1.10 23.57 -17.62
CA HIS A 113 1.45 22.50 -16.69
C HIS A 113 1.90 21.29 -17.50
N THR A 114 3.20 21.06 -17.61
CA THR A 114 3.74 19.77 -18.04
C THR A 114 3.81 18.88 -16.82
N ASP A 115 2.91 17.90 -16.75
CA ASP A 115 2.98 16.79 -15.81
C ASP A 115 4.28 16.00 -16.08
N GLU A 116 5.34 16.30 -15.33
CA GLU A 116 6.56 15.50 -15.34
C GLU A 116 6.28 14.14 -14.67
N MET A 117 6.13 13.10 -15.50
CA MET A 117 5.99 11.72 -15.02
C MET A 117 7.35 11.17 -14.58
N SER A 118 7.42 10.57 -13.38
CA SER A 118 8.65 9.94 -12.88
C SER A 118 9.05 8.71 -13.73
N LEU A 119 10.35 8.38 -13.78
CA LEU A 119 10.88 7.24 -14.53
C LEU A 119 10.19 5.92 -14.14
N LEU A 120 9.93 5.72 -12.85
CA LEU A 120 9.27 4.53 -12.34
C LEU A 120 7.78 4.49 -12.72
N LYS A 121 7.09 5.63 -12.71
CA LYS A 121 5.74 5.72 -13.27
C LYS A 121 5.75 5.35 -14.75
N PHE A 122 6.68 5.91 -15.54
CA PHE A 122 6.82 5.57 -16.95
C PHE A 122 7.05 4.06 -17.16
N LEU A 123 7.95 3.44 -16.40
CA LEU A 123 8.18 2.00 -16.45
C LEU A 123 6.92 1.19 -16.12
N ALA A 124 6.21 1.58 -15.06
CA ALA A 124 4.98 0.92 -14.65
C ALA A 124 3.89 0.98 -15.74
N PHE A 125 3.68 2.14 -16.37
CA PHE A 125 2.70 2.27 -17.47
C PHE A 125 3.07 1.39 -18.66
N ASN A 126 4.33 1.41 -19.10
CA ASN A 126 4.76 0.61 -20.26
C ASN A 126 4.69 -0.90 -19.99
N ALA A 127 5.05 -1.35 -18.79
CA ALA A 127 4.97 -2.75 -18.42
C ALA A 127 3.52 -3.27 -18.40
N LEU A 128 2.56 -2.44 -17.94
CA LEU A 128 1.14 -2.75 -18.01
C LEU A 128 0.65 -2.85 -19.47
N ASP A 129 1.07 -1.93 -20.34
CA ASP A 129 0.70 -1.92 -21.77
C ASP A 129 1.27 -3.13 -22.54
N LEU A 130 2.49 -3.59 -22.21
CA LEU A 130 3.11 -4.75 -22.85
C LEU A 130 2.43 -6.09 -22.54
N SER A 131 1.55 -6.13 -21.53
CA SER A 131 0.76 -7.32 -21.16
C SER A 131 -0.50 -7.52 -22.00
N LEU A 132 -0.80 -6.62 -22.96
CA LEU A 132 -2.00 -6.65 -23.78
C LEU A 132 -1.76 -7.35 -25.14
N PRO A 133 -2.50 -8.41 -25.50
CA PRO A 133 -2.43 -8.98 -26.85
C PRO A 133 -3.12 -8.07 -27.88
N ALA A 134 -2.47 -7.90 -29.04
CA ALA A 134 -2.89 -7.03 -30.14
C ALA A 134 -4.08 -7.55 -30.99
N SER A 135 -5.16 -8.04 -30.37
CA SER A 135 -6.36 -8.52 -31.10
C SER A 135 -7.66 -7.86 -30.61
N PRO A 136 -8.46 -7.23 -31.50
CA PRO A 136 -9.72 -6.55 -31.14
C PRO A 136 -10.84 -7.49 -30.64
N VAL A 137 -10.71 -8.80 -30.84
CA VAL A 137 -11.78 -9.78 -30.53
C VAL A 137 -11.75 -10.24 -29.06
N ALA A 138 -10.65 -10.02 -28.33
CA ALA A 138 -10.54 -10.34 -26.90
C ALA A 138 -11.11 -9.25 -25.96
N LEU A 139 -11.58 -8.12 -26.49
CA LEU A 139 -12.01 -6.94 -25.72
C LEU A 139 -13.42 -7.02 -25.15
N LYS A 140 -14.31 -7.88 -25.68
CA LYS A 140 -15.71 -7.98 -25.21
C LYS A 140 -15.97 -9.04 -24.14
N SER A 141 -15.01 -9.92 -23.87
CA SER A 141 -15.14 -11.00 -22.87
C SER A 141 -14.25 -10.81 -21.62
N ARG A 142 -13.56 -9.66 -21.50
CA ARG A 142 -12.54 -9.43 -20.45
C ARG A 142 -12.80 -8.25 -19.51
N THR A 143 -14.01 -7.70 -19.47
CA THR A 143 -14.37 -6.71 -18.43
C THR A 143 -14.58 -7.32 -17.04
N THR A 144 -14.46 -8.65 -16.87
CA THR A 144 -14.68 -9.33 -15.59
C THR A 144 -13.62 -10.35 -15.15
N THR A 145 -12.51 -10.54 -15.88
CA THR A 145 -11.45 -11.48 -15.45
C THR A 145 -10.05 -11.08 -15.93
N THR A 146 -9.15 -10.94 -14.96
CA THR A 146 -7.68 -11.07 -15.02
C THR A 146 -6.87 -10.05 -15.82
N THR A 147 -6.79 -8.84 -15.28
CA THR A 147 -5.52 -8.09 -15.18
C THR A 147 -5.19 -7.99 -13.69
N SER A 148 -4.12 -8.66 -13.23
CA SER A 148 -3.64 -8.46 -11.86
C SER A 148 -3.19 -7.01 -11.76
N ASN A 149 -4.00 -6.16 -11.13
CA ASN A 149 -3.63 -4.77 -10.87
C ASN A 149 -2.47 -4.79 -9.88
N TRP A 150 -1.23 -4.75 -10.40
CA TRP A 150 -0.04 -4.57 -9.60
C TRP A 150 -0.18 -3.27 -8.79
N PHE A 151 0.17 -3.32 -7.51
CA PHE A 151 0.11 -2.16 -6.62
C PHE A 151 1.21 -2.22 -5.57
N GLN A 152 1.64 -1.05 -5.11
CA GLN A 152 2.54 -0.91 -3.98
C GLN A 152 1.72 -0.62 -2.72
N LEU A 153 1.89 -1.44 -1.67
CA LEU A 153 1.10 -1.29 -0.44
C LEU A 153 1.68 -0.21 0.49
N SER A 154 3.00 -0.18 0.65
CA SER A 154 3.72 0.71 1.56
C SER A 154 5.03 1.19 0.93
N GLY A 155 5.74 2.14 1.58
CA GLY A 155 7.00 2.68 1.09
C GLY A 155 6.85 3.91 0.20
N HIS A 156 7.94 4.32 -0.46
CA HIS A 156 7.94 5.52 -1.29
C HIS A 156 7.28 5.21 -2.66
N PRO A 157 6.33 6.03 -3.16
CA PRO A 157 5.61 5.77 -4.43
C PRO A 157 6.50 5.66 -5.68
N ASP A 158 7.78 5.99 -5.56
CA ASP A 158 8.80 5.93 -6.61
C ASP A 158 9.96 5.03 -6.17
N SER A 159 9.68 3.89 -5.52
CA SER A 159 10.71 2.89 -5.19
C SER A 159 10.58 1.58 -5.97
N LEU A 160 9.41 1.28 -6.53
CA LEU A 160 9.13 0.02 -7.23
C LEU A 160 8.50 0.29 -8.60
N ALA A 161 8.84 -0.55 -9.58
CA ALA A 161 8.13 -0.62 -10.85
C ALA A 161 8.01 -2.08 -11.31
N PRO A 162 6.92 -2.47 -11.99
CA PRO A 162 6.87 -3.73 -12.73
C PRO A 162 8.01 -3.82 -13.76
N ALA A 163 8.65 -4.99 -13.84
CA ALA A 163 9.79 -5.24 -14.73
C ALA A 163 9.46 -6.18 -15.88
N GLY A 164 8.63 -7.18 -15.62
CA GLY A 164 8.20 -8.20 -16.57
C GLY A 164 7.22 -9.16 -15.91
N PRO A 165 6.77 -10.22 -16.62
CA PRO A 165 5.85 -11.20 -16.06
C PRO A 165 6.42 -11.83 -14.78
N GLY A 166 5.79 -11.54 -13.64
CA GLY A 166 6.17 -12.07 -12.34
C GLY A 166 7.42 -11.45 -11.72
N THR A 167 7.91 -10.30 -12.22
CA THR A 167 9.06 -9.60 -11.65
C THR A 167 8.82 -8.10 -11.47
N VAL A 168 9.50 -7.53 -10.47
CA VAL A 168 9.50 -6.10 -10.15
C VAL A 168 10.93 -5.58 -10.04
N TRP A 169 11.15 -4.35 -10.46
CA TRP A 169 12.35 -3.58 -10.17
C TRP A 169 12.17 -2.77 -8.90
N LYS A 170 13.11 -2.92 -7.98
CA LYS A 170 13.25 -2.06 -6.81
C LYS A 170 14.43 -1.13 -7.00
N LYS A 171 14.18 0.18 -6.90
CA LYS A 171 15.21 1.22 -7.08
C LYS A 171 16.22 1.14 -5.95
N ARG A 172 17.51 1.13 -6.31
CA ARG A 172 18.61 1.28 -5.35
C ARG A 172 18.75 2.75 -4.97
N SER A 173 19.00 3.02 -3.70
CA SER A 173 19.26 4.40 -3.28
C SER A 173 20.66 4.82 -3.77
N PRO A 174 20.82 5.97 -4.46
CA PRO A 174 22.11 6.38 -5.02
C PRO A 174 23.23 6.54 -3.98
N ASN A 175 22.84 6.80 -2.72
CA ASN A 175 23.73 7.08 -1.60
C ASN A 175 23.65 6.02 -0.49
N SER A 176 22.95 4.90 -0.71
CA SER A 176 23.03 3.77 0.22
C SER A 176 24.17 2.87 -0.20
N ASP A 177 24.76 2.21 0.79
CA ASP A 177 25.49 0.98 0.56
C ASP A 177 24.64 0.01 -0.29
N ASP A 178 25.30 -0.86 -1.05
CA ASP A 178 24.68 -1.90 -1.85
C ASP A 178 24.17 -3.08 -1.01
N THR A 179 23.94 -2.82 0.28
CA THR A 179 23.53 -3.77 1.32
C THR A 179 22.35 -4.62 0.90
N GLU A 180 21.27 -4.02 0.38
CA GLU A 180 20.08 -4.81 0.02
C GLU A 180 20.37 -5.83 -1.08
N ARG A 181 21.15 -5.44 -2.11
CA ARG A 181 21.57 -6.34 -3.19
C ARG A 181 22.42 -7.48 -2.65
N ILE A 182 23.43 -7.16 -1.84
CA ILE A 182 24.34 -8.15 -1.23
C ILE A 182 23.54 -9.14 -0.38
N VAL A 183 22.61 -8.65 0.46
CA VAL A 183 21.77 -9.50 1.30
C VAL A 183 20.95 -10.46 0.44
N TYR A 184 20.30 -9.98 -0.62
CA TYR A 184 19.54 -10.86 -1.51
C TYR A 184 20.42 -11.90 -2.21
N GLU A 185 21.63 -11.54 -2.63
CA GLU A 185 22.59 -12.48 -3.25
C GLU A 185 23.04 -13.57 -2.28
N GLU A 186 23.34 -13.21 -1.03
CA GLU A 186 23.72 -14.17 0.00
C GLU A 186 22.55 -15.08 0.41
N LEU A 187 21.35 -14.50 0.60
CA LEU A 187 20.12 -15.26 0.89
C LEU A 187 19.79 -16.24 -0.24
N LEU A 188 20.09 -15.88 -1.49
CA LEU A 188 19.96 -16.77 -2.65
C LEU A 188 20.97 -17.92 -2.62
N GLN A 189 22.07 -17.83 -1.88
CA GLN A 189 22.99 -18.97 -1.71
C GLN A 189 22.52 -19.94 -0.62
N ASP A 190 21.75 -19.48 0.37
CA ASP A 190 21.25 -20.31 1.47
C ASP A 190 19.97 -21.09 1.07
N PRO A 191 20.03 -22.42 0.85
CA PRO A 191 18.86 -23.20 0.44
C PRO A 191 17.72 -23.18 1.48
N LEU A 192 18.02 -22.93 2.75
CA LEU A 192 17.04 -22.88 3.83
C LEU A 192 16.11 -21.66 3.70
N LEU A 193 16.62 -20.57 3.11
CA LEU A 193 15.97 -19.25 3.16
C LEU A 193 15.30 -18.83 1.86
N LYS A 194 15.60 -19.51 0.75
CA LYS A 194 15.13 -19.13 -0.61
C LYS A 194 13.62 -18.94 -0.73
N ASP A 195 12.82 -19.68 0.03
CA ASP A 195 11.36 -19.64 -0.05
C ASP A 195 10.73 -18.63 0.92
N ILE A 196 11.49 -18.07 1.87
CA ILE A 196 10.99 -17.08 2.85
C ILE A 196 11.33 -15.63 2.47
N VAL A 197 11.95 -15.39 1.32
CA VAL A 197 12.26 -14.06 0.76
C VAL A 197 11.90 -14.01 -0.74
N PRO A 198 11.67 -12.84 -1.33
CA PRO A 198 11.54 -12.73 -2.79
C PRO A 198 12.77 -13.28 -3.49
N LYS A 199 12.57 -14.05 -4.56
CA LYS A 199 13.69 -14.46 -5.41
C LYS A 199 14.35 -13.23 -6.02
N TYR A 200 15.66 -13.11 -5.82
CA TYR A 200 16.50 -12.16 -6.54
C TYR A 200 16.94 -12.74 -7.88
N TYR A 201 16.86 -11.93 -8.93
CA TYR A 201 17.24 -12.33 -10.28
C TYR A 201 18.57 -11.73 -10.69
N ARG A 202 18.71 -10.40 -10.58
CA ARG A 202 19.87 -9.66 -11.04
C ARG A 202 19.80 -8.20 -10.63
N GLU A 203 20.92 -7.52 -10.80
CA GLU A 203 20.99 -6.07 -10.89
C GLU A 203 20.69 -5.59 -12.32
N VAL A 204 20.06 -4.41 -12.43
CA VAL A 204 19.72 -3.75 -13.69
C VAL A 204 20.11 -2.28 -13.61
N GLU A 205 20.85 -1.80 -14.62
CA GLU A 205 21.07 -0.38 -14.84
C GLU A 205 20.09 0.11 -15.93
N TYR A 206 19.35 1.18 -15.65
CA TYR A 206 18.42 1.78 -16.60
C TYR A 206 18.42 3.30 -16.47
N HIS A 207 18.78 4.00 -17.55
CA HIS A 207 18.94 5.46 -17.59
C HIS A 207 19.83 6.05 -16.49
N GLY A 208 20.94 5.37 -16.17
CA GLY A 208 21.89 5.81 -15.13
C GLY A 208 21.39 5.62 -13.69
N GLU A 209 20.25 4.96 -13.51
CA GLU A 209 19.71 4.56 -12.22
C GLU A 209 19.87 3.04 -12.06
N LEU A 210 20.16 2.61 -10.84
CA LEU A 210 20.38 1.20 -10.52
C LEU A 210 19.15 0.59 -9.83
N PHE A 211 18.83 -0.63 -10.22
CA PHE A 211 17.68 -1.39 -9.73
C PHE A 211 18.11 -2.82 -9.41
N ILE A 212 17.40 -3.45 -8.48
CA ILE A 212 17.43 -4.91 -8.33
C ILE A 212 16.12 -5.48 -8.88
N GLU A 213 16.22 -6.56 -9.65
CA GLU A 213 15.06 -7.31 -10.14
C GLU A 213 14.72 -8.43 -9.16
N LEU A 214 13.52 -8.36 -8.61
CA LEU A 214 12.97 -9.27 -7.61
C LEU A 214 11.70 -9.95 -8.13
N GLN A 215 11.35 -11.07 -7.52
CA GLN A 215 10.06 -11.72 -7.72
C GLN A 215 8.91 -10.78 -7.33
N ASP A 216 7.91 -10.67 -8.20
CA ASP A 216 6.64 -10.08 -7.84
C ASP A 216 5.86 -11.08 -6.96
N LEU A 217 5.79 -10.81 -5.66
CA LEU A 217 5.09 -11.67 -4.71
C LEU A 217 3.57 -11.68 -4.92
N LEU A 218 3.00 -10.64 -5.55
CA LEU A 218 1.57 -10.60 -5.89
C LEU A 218 1.25 -11.47 -7.11
N HIS A 219 2.26 -11.85 -7.89
CA HIS A 219 2.07 -12.61 -9.10
C HIS A 219 1.41 -13.97 -8.81
N GLY A 220 0.35 -14.25 -9.57
CA GLY A 220 -0.43 -15.47 -9.45
C GLY A 220 -1.51 -15.42 -8.36
N PHE A 221 -1.50 -14.48 -7.43
CA PHE A 221 -2.61 -14.31 -6.48
C PHE A 221 -3.84 -13.69 -7.15
N GLN A 222 -5.04 -14.07 -6.69
CA GLN A 222 -6.31 -13.58 -7.23
C GLN A 222 -7.06 -12.75 -6.19
N ASP A 223 -7.18 -11.45 -6.47
CA ASP A 223 -7.80 -10.45 -5.58
C ASP A 223 -7.41 -10.65 -4.10
N PRO A 224 -6.10 -10.58 -3.79
CA PRO A 224 -5.59 -11.00 -2.50
C PRO A 224 -5.83 -9.97 -1.40
N TYR A 225 -5.88 -10.49 -0.18
CA TYR A 225 -5.60 -9.74 1.04
C TYR A 225 -4.09 -9.60 1.19
N VAL A 226 -3.64 -8.40 1.56
CA VAL A 226 -2.22 -8.10 1.71
C VAL A 226 -1.99 -7.30 2.98
N ILE A 227 -0.96 -7.62 3.75
CA ILE A 227 -0.53 -6.84 4.91
C ILE A 227 0.99 -6.74 4.94
N ASP A 228 1.49 -5.55 5.27
CA ASP A 228 2.90 -5.26 5.49
C ASP A 228 3.10 -4.95 6.98
N ILE A 229 3.88 -5.79 7.63
CA ILE A 229 4.18 -5.72 9.05
C ILE A 229 5.66 -5.45 9.21
N LYS A 230 6.03 -4.26 9.67
CA LYS A 230 7.42 -3.94 9.99
C LYS A 230 7.84 -4.66 11.27
N MET A 231 8.96 -5.37 11.20
CA MET A 231 9.44 -6.22 12.29
C MET A 231 10.52 -5.55 13.14
N GLY A 232 10.70 -6.07 14.35
CA GLY A 232 11.66 -5.62 15.34
C GLY A 232 11.06 -4.69 16.39
N THR A 233 11.67 -4.67 17.58
CA THR A 233 11.45 -3.68 18.64
C THR A 233 12.17 -2.36 18.38
N ARG A 234 13.09 -2.35 17.40
CA ARG A 234 13.94 -1.22 17.02
C ARG A 234 13.99 -1.07 15.51
N THR A 235 13.88 0.15 15.00
CA THR A 235 13.79 0.45 13.55
C THR A 235 14.85 1.42 13.01
N PHE A 236 15.85 1.74 13.84
CA PHE A 236 17.05 2.48 13.47
C PHE A 236 18.29 1.61 13.73
N LEU A 237 19.34 1.76 12.93
CA LEU A 237 20.61 1.05 13.13
C LEU A 237 21.37 1.64 14.32
N GLU A 238 22.21 0.83 14.99
CA GLU A 238 23.08 1.37 16.05
C GLU A 238 24.00 2.50 15.56
N SER A 239 24.49 2.39 14.32
CA SER A 239 25.32 3.42 13.68
C SER A 239 24.56 4.74 13.45
N GLU A 240 23.23 4.71 13.39
CA GLU A 240 22.40 5.92 13.27
C GLU A 240 22.25 6.65 14.62
N VAL A 241 22.53 6.00 15.75
CA VAL A 241 22.37 6.59 17.09
C VAL A 241 23.27 7.81 17.30
N LYS A 242 24.43 7.86 16.64
CA LYS A 242 25.38 8.98 16.73
C LYS A 242 25.07 10.14 15.79
N LYS A 243 24.18 9.97 14.80
CA LYS A 243 23.86 11.02 13.82
C LYS A 243 22.93 12.06 14.45
N ARG A 244 23.36 13.34 14.44
CA ARG A 244 22.64 14.47 15.05
C ARG A 244 22.00 15.42 14.03
N ILE A 245 22.04 15.08 12.74
CA ILE A 245 21.49 15.93 11.67
C ILE A 245 19.96 15.96 11.79
N ALA A 246 19.42 17.14 12.01
CA ALA A 246 17.99 17.39 12.08
C ALA A 246 17.37 17.50 10.67
N ARG A 247 16.10 17.13 10.57
CA ARG A 247 15.36 17.05 9.31
C ARG A 247 13.99 17.68 9.44
N SER A 248 13.70 18.64 8.57
CA SER A 248 12.39 19.31 8.55
C SER A 248 11.26 18.39 8.08
N ASP A 249 11.52 17.52 7.10
CA ASP A 249 10.53 16.59 6.57
C ASP A 249 10.04 15.58 7.63
N LEU A 250 10.93 15.13 8.52
CA LEU A 250 10.57 14.24 9.63
C LEU A 250 9.76 14.97 10.72
N TYR A 251 10.08 16.25 10.98
CA TYR A 251 9.29 17.06 11.90
C TYR A 251 7.86 17.25 11.40
N GLN A 252 7.68 17.55 10.10
CA GLN A 252 6.35 17.67 9.49
C GLN A 252 5.55 16.37 9.62
N LYS A 253 6.20 15.22 9.42
CA LYS A 253 5.57 13.90 9.64
C LYS A 253 5.21 13.65 11.10
N MET A 254 6.04 14.10 12.03
CA MET A 254 5.82 13.96 13.46
C MET A 254 4.60 14.73 13.94
N ILE A 255 4.51 16.02 13.59
CA ILE A 255 3.37 16.86 13.98
C ILE A 255 2.07 16.45 13.30
N ALA A 256 2.14 15.84 12.11
CA ALA A 256 0.96 15.30 11.44
C ALA A 256 0.36 14.08 12.16
N ILE A 257 1.15 13.42 13.02
CA ILE A 257 0.69 12.31 13.87
C ILE A 257 0.29 12.85 15.25
N ASP A 258 1.16 13.62 15.88
CA ASP A 258 0.93 14.23 17.19
C ASP A 258 1.62 15.60 17.25
N PRO A 259 0.85 16.72 17.17
CA PRO A 259 1.39 18.06 17.25
C PRO A 259 2.10 18.39 18.57
N THR A 260 1.82 17.65 19.65
CA THR A 260 2.37 17.90 20.99
C THR A 260 3.64 17.10 21.29
N ALA A 261 4.01 16.17 20.40
CA ALA A 261 5.15 15.28 20.62
C ALA A 261 6.53 15.95 20.49
N PRO A 262 6.77 16.93 19.58
CA PRO A 262 8.04 17.63 19.54
C PRO A 262 8.27 18.49 20.79
N THR A 263 9.54 18.64 21.18
CA THR A 263 9.94 19.58 22.23
C THR A 263 9.84 21.03 21.76
N GLU A 264 9.87 21.99 22.69
CA GLU A 264 9.85 23.43 22.36
C GLU A 264 11.00 23.82 21.41
N GLU A 265 12.18 23.25 21.60
CA GLU A 265 13.33 23.51 20.72
C GLU A 265 13.13 22.90 19.32
N GLU A 266 12.59 21.69 19.23
CA GLU A 266 12.26 21.06 17.94
C GLU A 266 11.18 21.83 17.18
N HIS A 267 10.19 22.39 17.89
CA HIS A 267 9.21 23.31 17.31
C HIS A 267 9.85 24.59 16.78
N ARG A 268 10.78 25.18 17.54
CA ARG A 268 11.51 26.38 17.13
C ARG A 268 12.34 26.13 15.88
N GLN A 269 13.05 25.00 15.84
CA GLN A 269 13.89 24.60 14.70
C GLN A 269 13.07 24.05 13.52
N LYS A 270 11.81 23.66 13.74
CA LYS A 270 10.95 22.95 12.78
C LYS A 270 11.63 21.73 12.16
N ALA A 271 12.42 21.02 12.97
CA ALA A 271 13.22 19.89 12.55
C ALA A 271 13.43 18.93 13.72
N VAL A 272 13.49 17.63 13.43
CA VAL A 272 13.85 16.59 14.42
C VAL A 272 14.92 15.69 13.83
N THR A 273 15.75 15.09 14.69
CA THR A 273 16.72 14.10 14.21
C THR A 273 16.01 12.83 13.74
N LYS A 274 16.67 12.07 12.85
CA LYS A 274 16.12 10.78 12.38
C LYS A 274 15.87 9.83 13.54
N LEU A 275 16.83 9.67 14.46
CA LEU A 275 16.71 8.80 15.63
C LEU A 275 15.49 9.18 16.47
N ARG A 276 15.34 10.47 16.81
CA ARG A 276 14.21 10.99 17.59
C ARG A 276 12.87 10.63 16.94
N TYR A 277 12.75 10.82 15.63
CA TYR A 277 11.52 10.50 14.88
C TYR A 277 11.25 9.00 14.88
N MET A 278 12.27 8.16 14.70
CA MET A 278 12.10 6.70 14.75
C MET A 278 11.60 6.27 16.14
N GLN A 279 12.21 6.77 17.21
CA GLN A 279 11.79 6.48 18.59
C GLN A 279 10.36 6.97 18.86
N PHE A 280 9.98 8.15 18.36
CA PHE A 280 8.59 8.60 18.43
C PHE A 280 7.63 7.63 17.74
N ARG A 281 7.95 7.21 16.50
CA ARG A 281 7.13 6.24 15.75
C ARG A 281 7.03 4.89 16.46
N GLU A 282 8.11 4.43 17.08
CA GLU A 282 8.13 3.20 17.86
C GLU A 282 7.21 3.30 19.09
N LEU A 283 7.23 4.44 19.79
CA LEU A 283 6.38 4.70 20.95
C LEU A 283 4.90 4.93 20.61
N GLN A 284 4.59 5.39 19.40
CA GLN A 284 3.21 5.59 18.93
C GLN A 284 2.57 4.32 18.36
N SER A 285 3.32 3.24 18.23
CA SER A 285 2.85 1.99 17.63
C SER A 285 3.14 0.79 18.54
N SER A 286 2.79 -0.40 18.08
CA SER A 286 3.07 -1.65 18.79
C SER A 286 4.54 -2.08 18.74
N THR A 287 5.43 -1.34 18.07
CA THR A 287 6.84 -1.74 17.88
C THR A 287 7.54 -2.03 19.22
N CYS A 288 7.49 -1.11 20.20
CA CYS A 288 8.19 -1.31 21.47
C CYS A 288 7.61 -2.48 22.29
N SER A 289 6.30 -2.67 22.28
CA SER A 289 5.60 -3.64 23.15
C SER A 289 5.44 -5.03 22.54
N GLN A 290 5.32 -5.12 21.21
CA GLN A 290 5.03 -6.38 20.50
C GLN A 290 6.14 -6.78 19.52
N GLY A 291 7.18 -5.95 19.31
CA GLY A 291 8.27 -6.27 18.40
C GLY A 291 7.90 -6.21 16.92
N PHE A 292 6.77 -5.58 16.59
CA PHE A 292 6.36 -5.30 15.22
C PHE A 292 5.31 -4.19 15.20
N ARG A 293 5.02 -3.64 14.01
CA ARG A 293 3.84 -2.80 13.78
C ARG A 293 3.29 -3.00 12.38
N ILE A 294 1.99 -2.79 12.22
CA ILE A 294 1.31 -2.90 10.92
C ILE A 294 1.49 -1.58 10.18
N GLU A 295 2.19 -1.58 9.05
CA GLU A 295 2.42 -0.37 8.25
C GLU A 295 1.27 -0.12 7.27
N ALA A 296 0.73 -1.18 6.68
CA ALA A 296 -0.39 -1.08 5.76
C ALA A 296 -1.11 -2.42 5.62
N MET A 297 -2.40 -2.38 5.26
CA MET A 297 -3.16 -3.56 4.86
C MET A 297 -4.08 -3.23 3.68
N LYS A 298 -4.43 -4.24 2.89
CA LYS A 298 -5.46 -4.18 1.87
C LYS A 298 -6.33 -5.43 2.02
N CYS A 299 -7.63 -5.22 2.20
CA CYS A 299 -8.61 -6.28 2.16
C CYS A 299 -9.24 -6.38 0.76
N ARG A 300 -9.82 -7.55 0.46
CA ARG A 300 -10.55 -7.76 -0.79
C ARG A 300 -11.65 -6.72 -0.97
N GLY A 301 -11.75 -6.14 -2.17
CA GLY A 301 -12.78 -5.15 -2.50
C GLY A 301 -12.68 -3.79 -1.78
N ALA A 302 -11.65 -3.59 -0.95
CA ALA A 302 -11.43 -2.34 -0.22
C ALA A 302 -10.12 -1.65 -0.68
N PRO A 303 -10.06 -0.30 -0.63
CA PRO A 303 -8.81 0.41 -0.86
C PRO A 303 -7.77 0.06 0.24
N PRO A 304 -6.46 0.16 -0.07
CA PRO A 304 -5.42 0.01 0.95
C PRO A 304 -5.60 0.99 2.11
N VAL A 305 -5.45 0.48 3.33
CA VAL A 305 -5.41 1.24 4.57
C VAL A 305 -3.96 1.40 4.99
N THR A 306 -3.46 2.64 4.97
CA THR A 306 -2.07 3.00 5.31
C THR A 306 -1.98 3.87 6.56
N ASP A 307 -3.11 4.35 7.09
CA ASP A 307 -3.14 5.13 8.32
C ASP A 307 -3.28 4.23 9.56
N LEU A 308 -2.26 3.40 9.78
CA LEU A 308 -2.17 2.46 10.90
C LEU A 308 -1.08 2.87 11.89
N LYS A 309 -0.59 4.10 11.78
CA LYS A 309 0.61 4.59 12.48
C LYS A 309 0.46 4.59 14.02
N THR A 310 -0.78 4.64 14.50
CA THR A 310 -1.16 4.71 15.92
C THR A 310 -1.78 3.42 16.46
N VAL A 311 -1.83 2.35 15.64
CA VAL A 311 -2.23 1.01 16.12
C VAL A 311 -1.16 0.53 17.11
N LYS A 312 -1.49 0.57 18.39
CA LYS A 312 -0.51 0.40 19.47
C LYS A 312 -0.92 -0.63 20.51
N SER A 313 -2.13 -0.50 21.06
CA SER A 313 -2.61 -1.41 22.10
C SER A 313 -2.76 -2.82 21.57
N GLN A 314 -2.67 -3.81 22.45
CA GLN A 314 -2.81 -5.21 22.05
C GLN A 314 -4.20 -5.46 21.43
N GLU A 315 -5.23 -4.82 21.96
CA GLU A 315 -6.61 -4.91 21.49
C GLU A 315 -6.78 -4.30 20.09
N GLU A 316 -6.12 -3.19 19.79
CA GLU A 316 -6.10 -2.62 18.44
C GLU A 316 -5.39 -3.55 17.46
N VAL A 317 -4.21 -4.08 17.82
CA VAL A 317 -3.46 -5.01 16.97
C VAL A 317 -4.28 -6.27 16.68
N VAL A 318 -4.89 -6.87 17.71
CA VAL A 318 -5.78 -8.04 17.58
C VAL A 318 -6.93 -7.74 16.62
N ARG A 319 -7.62 -6.59 16.79
CA ARG A 319 -8.73 -6.19 15.91
C ARG A 319 -8.28 -5.99 14.46
N THR A 320 -7.13 -5.36 14.24
CA THR A 320 -6.60 -5.17 12.88
C THR A 320 -6.26 -6.50 12.22
N LEU A 321 -5.63 -7.43 12.95
CA LEU A 321 -5.29 -8.75 12.42
C LEU A 321 -6.53 -9.65 12.22
N ASP A 322 -7.53 -9.60 13.10
CA ASP A 322 -8.80 -10.34 12.90
C ASP A 322 -9.57 -9.81 11.69
N THR A 323 -9.57 -8.49 11.49
CA THR A 323 -10.11 -7.86 10.28
C THR A 323 -9.37 -8.36 9.03
N PHE A 324 -8.03 -8.38 9.07
CA PHE A 324 -7.22 -8.89 7.97
C PHE A 324 -7.50 -10.36 7.66
N LEU A 325 -7.69 -11.21 8.67
CA LEU A 325 -8.00 -12.64 8.48
C LEU A 325 -9.42 -12.86 7.92
N GLY A 326 -10.31 -11.87 7.99
CA GLY A 326 -11.67 -11.93 7.45
C GLY A 326 -12.48 -13.11 7.99
N GLY A 327 -12.06 -13.63 9.14
CA GLY A 327 -12.62 -14.81 9.77
C GLY A 327 -12.43 -16.17 9.12
N ARG A 328 -11.45 -16.27 8.24
CA ARG A 328 -11.13 -17.51 7.53
C ARG A 328 -10.21 -18.38 8.37
N GLU A 329 -10.81 -19.32 9.09
CA GLU A 329 -10.09 -20.22 9.99
C GLU A 329 -8.98 -21.03 9.27
N GLU A 330 -9.27 -21.56 8.08
CA GLU A 330 -8.27 -22.29 7.29
C GLU A 330 -7.07 -21.42 6.90
N VAL A 331 -7.31 -20.14 6.57
CA VAL A 331 -6.24 -19.17 6.29
C VAL A 331 -5.42 -18.90 7.54
N ARG A 332 -6.08 -18.71 8.69
CA ARG A 332 -5.40 -18.52 9.99
C ARG A 332 -4.44 -19.68 10.27
N GLN A 333 -4.91 -20.92 10.14
CA GLN A 333 -4.07 -22.10 10.41
C GLN A 333 -2.88 -22.21 9.46
N ARG A 334 -3.12 -22.05 8.15
CA ARG A 334 -2.04 -22.07 7.15
C ARG A 334 -1.03 -20.95 7.37
N LEU A 335 -1.50 -19.77 7.78
CA LEU A 335 -0.65 -18.65 8.12
C LEU A 335 0.20 -18.95 9.36
N LEU A 336 -0.38 -19.51 10.42
CA LEU A 336 0.35 -19.91 11.64
C LEU A 336 1.43 -20.96 11.34
N THR A 337 1.10 -21.98 10.54
CA THR A 337 2.07 -22.97 10.07
C THR A 337 3.21 -22.28 9.33
N ARG A 338 2.89 -21.42 8.35
CA ARG A 338 3.91 -20.74 7.54
C ARG A 338 4.78 -19.80 8.37
N LEU A 339 4.20 -19.03 9.30
CA LEU A 339 4.96 -18.16 10.20
C LEU A 339 5.89 -18.95 11.11
N SER A 340 5.42 -20.09 11.63
CA SER A 340 6.22 -20.98 12.48
C SER A 340 7.39 -21.58 11.70
N GLU A 341 7.16 -22.05 10.47
CA GLU A 341 8.22 -22.51 9.56
C GLU A 341 9.25 -21.41 9.28
N THR A 342 8.80 -20.19 8.94
CA THR A 342 9.69 -19.06 8.68
C THR A 342 10.52 -18.71 9.91
N ARG A 343 9.90 -18.66 11.10
CA ARG A 343 10.61 -18.44 12.37
C ARG A 343 11.70 -19.48 12.59
N SER A 344 11.37 -20.77 12.42
CA SER A 344 12.35 -21.85 12.61
C SER A 344 13.50 -21.83 11.61
N LYS A 345 13.25 -21.40 10.36
CA LYS A 345 14.31 -21.19 9.36
C LYS A 345 15.26 -20.06 9.76
N ILE A 346 14.72 -18.94 10.26
CA ILE A 346 15.53 -17.81 10.74
C ILE A 346 16.38 -18.24 11.95
N GLU A 347 15.82 -19.00 12.89
CA GLU A 347 16.54 -19.51 14.08
C GLU A 347 17.74 -20.40 13.72
N GLN A 348 17.59 -21.23 12.69
CA GLN A 348 18.61 -22.18 12.26
C GLN A 348 19.69 -21.52 11.38
N SER A 349 19.43 -20.34 10.83
CA SER A 349 20.30 -19.73 9.84
C SER A 349 21.49 -18.99 10.45
N GLU A 350 22.69 -19.36 10.01
CA GLU A 350 23.92 -18.62 10.34
C GLU A 350 23.94 -17.21 9.75
N PHE A 351 23.30 -17.01 8.59
CA PHE A 351 23.13 -15.68 8.01
C PHE A 351 22.44 -14.76 9.02
N PHE A 352 21.29 -15.16 9.56
CA PHE A 352 20.53 -14.33 10.49
C PHE A 352 21.27 -14.13 11.82
N LYS A 353 21.95 -15.15 12.36
CA LYS A 353 22.74 -14.99 13.61
C LYS A 353 23.83 -13.92 13.52
N CYS A 354 24.34 -13.65 12.32
CA CYS A 354 25.44 -12.71 12.07
C CYS A 354 24.98 -11.39 11.44
N ARG A 355 23.67 -11.08 11.47
CA ARG A 355 23.10 -9.88 10.85
C ARG A 355 22.25 -9.09 11.85
N GLU A 356 22.40 -7.77 11.83
CA GLU A 356 21.44 -6.83 12.40
C GLU A 356 20.39 -6.53 11.31
N VAL A 357 19.17 -7.03 11.45
CA VAL A 357 18.06 -6.98 10.48
C VAL A 357 17.07 -5.89 10.85
N VAL A 358 17.44 -4.63 10.60
CA VAL A 358 16.61 -3.48 10.96
C VAL A 358 15.69 -3.06 9.82
N GLY A 359 14.44 -2.75 10.14
CA GLY A 359 13.53 -2.09 9.20
C GLY A 359 12.95 -2.99 8.10
N SER A 360 13.24 -4.29 8.13
CA SER A 360 12.58 -5.30 7.31
C SER A 360 11.10 -5.46 7.67
N SER A 361 10.35 -6.04 6.75
CA SER A 361 8.92 -6.28 6.92
C SER A 361 8.56 -7.72 6.58
N LEU A 362 7.56 -8.27 7.28
CA LEU A 362 6.81 -9.42 6.82
C LEU A 362 5.72 -8.96 5.86
N PHE A 363 5.82 -9.43 4.61
CA PHE A 363 4.80 -9.25 3.59
C PHE A 363 3.96 -10.51 3.51
N ILE A 364 2.72 -10.40 3.95
CA ILE A 364 1.78 -11.52 4.04
C ILE A 364 0.68 -11.31 3.00
N ILE A 365 0.45 -12.33 2.19
CA ILE A 365 -0.53 -12.33 1.11
C ILE A 365 -1.37 -13.58 1.23
N TYR A 366 -2.69 -13.45 1.11
CA TYR A 366 -3.52 -14.62 0.88
C TYR A 366 -4.68 -14.36 -0.07
N ASP A 367 -5.11 -15.40 -0.75
CA ASP A 367 -6.37 -15.46 -1.50
C ASP A 367 -7.15 -16.72 -1.08
N ASP A 368 -8.16 -17.12 -1.86
CA ASP A 368 -8.97 -18.29 -1.54
C ASP A 368 -8.19 -19.62 -1.65
N SER A 369 -7.02 -19.61 -2.28
CA SER A 369 -6.21 -20.80 -2.58
C SER A 369 -4.84 -20.80 -1.89
N LYS A 370 -4.21 -19.64 -1.72
CA LYS A 370 -2.81 -19.50 -1.34
C LYS A 370 -2.64 -18.62 -0.12
N VAL A 371 -1.64 -18.96 0.67
CA VAL A 371 -1.11 -18.14 1.77
C VAL A 371 0.38 -18.06 1.55
N GLY A 372 0.93 -16.85 1.66
CA GLY A 372 2.34 -16.61 1.51
C GLY A 372 2.83 -15.59 2.53
N VAL A 373 4.06 -15.80 3.00
CA VAL A 373 4.74 -14.97 3.99
C VAL A 373 6.19 -14.86 3.53
N TRP A 374 6.66 -13.63 3.33
CA TRP A 374 8.03 -13.33 2.92
C TRP A 374 8.59 -12.20 3.76
N LEU A 375 9.87 -12.30 4.09
CA LEU A 375 10.64 -11.18 4.63
C LEU A 375 11.15 -10.34 3.47
N ILE A 376 10.91 -9.04 3.54
CA ILE A 376 11.28 -8.04 2.52
C ILE A 376 12.03 -6.86 3.16
N ASP A 377 12.56 -5.97 2.31
CA ASP A 377 13.22 -4.72 2.68
C ASP A 377 14.49 -4.88 3.54
N PHE A 378 15.58 -5.33 2.89
CA PHE A 378 16.87 -5.59 3.55
C PHE A 378 17.85 -4.42 3.47
N ALA A 379 17.39 -3.22 3.14
CA ALA A 379 18.23 -2.03 2.95
C ALA A 379 18.98 -1.57 4.22
N LYS A 380 18.62 -2.08 5.39
CA LYS A 380 19.33 -1.84 6.66
C LYS A 380 19.65 -3.16 7.38
N THR A 381 19.94 -4.20 6.61
CA THR A 381 20.33 -5.51 7.13
C THR A 381 21.84 -5.66 7.07
N ASN A 382 22.53 -5.30 8.15
CA ASN A 382 23.98 -5.14 8.17
C ASN A 382 24.68 -6.37 8.75
N LYS A 383 25.91 -6.65 8.31
CA LYS A 383 26.76 -7.65 8.96
C LYS A 383 27.13 -7.17 10.36
N LEU A 384 27.09 -8.06 11.33
CA LEU A 384 27.63 -7.78 12.65
C LEU A 384 29.17 -7.74 12.62
N PRO A 385 29.81 -7.06 13.58
CA PRO A 385 31.25 -7.17 13.79
C PRO A 385 31.69 -8.62 14.01
N GLU A 386 32.96 -8.91 13.72
CA GLU A 386 33.52 -10.25 13.88
C GLU A 386 33.33 -10.80 15.31
N GLY A 387 32.91 -12.06 15.41
CA GLY A 387 32.65 -12.74 16.69
C GLY A 387 31.37 -12.31 17.41
N LYS A 388 30.57 -11.38 16.85
CA LYS A 388 29.27 -11.01 17.41
C LYS A 388 28.15 -11.80 16.76
N THR A 389 27.19 -12.22 17.58
CA THR A 389 25.95 -12.84 17.15
C THR A 389 24.77 -12.26 17.92
N VAL A 390 23.58 -12.36 17.33
CA VAL A 390 22.32 -11.99 17.96
C VAL A 390 21.38 -13.20 17.95
N ASN A 391 20.47 -13.25 18.93
CA ASN A 391 19.41 -14.26 18.96
C ASN A 391 18.05 -13.71 18.52
N HIS A 392 18.00 -12.42 18.16
CA HIS A 392 16.82 -11.71 17.65
C HIS A 392 15.67 -11.59 18.67
N ARG A 393 15.93 -11.86 19.95
CA ARG A 393 14.93 -11.90 21.02
C ARG A 393 15.31 -11.09 22.24
N THR A 394 16.61 -11.08 22.56
CA THR A 394 17.12 -10.36 23.73
C THR A 394 16.79 -8.88 23.58
N PRO A 395 16.31 -8.20 24.63
CA PRO A 395 16.08 -6.77 24.58
C PRO A 395 17.33 -6.02 24.12
N TRP A 396 17.12 -5.06 23.23
CA TRP A 396 18.21 -4.23 22.73
C TRP A 396 18.83 -3.39 23.84
N VAL A 397 20.16 -3.38 23.88
CA VAL A 397 20.97 -2.40 24.59
C VAL A 397 22.12 -2.00 23.68
N GLN A 398 22.53 -0.74 23.73
CA GLN A 398 23.57 -0.23 22.83
C GLN A 398 24.85 -1.09 22.88
N GLY A 399 25.25 -1.62 21.72
CA GLY A 399 26.42 -2.48 21.54
C GLY A 399 26.12 -3.98 21.52
N ASN A 400 24.87 -4.40 21.80
CA ASN A 400 24.44 -5.79 21.63
C ASN A 400 23.82 -6.07 20.26
N TYR A 401 23.52 -5.04 19.46
CA TYR A 401 22.97 -5.11 18.10
C TYR A 401 21.59 -5.74 17.95
N GLU A 402 20.95 -6.19 19.02
CA GLU A 402 19.64 -6.83 18.97
C GLU A 402 18.56 -5.86 18.44
N GLU A 403 17.68 -6.38 17.60
CA GLU A 403 16.61 -5.62 16.96
C GLU A 403 15.23 -6.20 17.28
N GLY A 404 15.17 -7.42 17.84
CA GLY A 404 13.93 -8.07 18.25
C GLY A 404 13.11 -8.69 17.11
N LEU A 405 13.74 -9.10 16.00
CA LEU A 405 13.04 -9.73 14.87
C LEU A 405 12.23 -10.97 15.29
N LEU A 406 12.89 -11.93 15.95
CA LEU A 406 12.25 -13.18 16.40
C LEU A 406 11.33 -12.96 17.61
N PHE A 407 11.61 -11.97 18.47
CA PHE A 407 10.64 -11.53 19.47
C PHE A 407 9.34 -11.08 18.79
N GLY A 408 9.44 -10.28 17.72
CA GLY A 408 8.29 -9.89 16.91
C GLY A 408 7.52 -11.07 16.31
N PHE A 409 8.23 -12.08 15.78
CA PHE A 409 7.59 -13.32 15.31
C PHE A 409 6.83 -14.05 16.41
N ASP A 410 7.45 -14.24 17.58
CA ASP A 410 6.83 -14.95 18.70
C ASP A 410 5.55 -14.25 19.15
N ARG A 411 5.58 -12.91 19.23
CA ARG A 411 4.41 -12.10 19.57
C ARG A 411 3.32 -12.15 18.49
N LEU A 412 3.70 -12.05 17.21
CA LEU A 412 2.76 -12.09 16.10
C LEU A 412 2.04 -13.44 16.03
N ILE A 413 2.77 -14.54 16.14
CA ILE A 413 2.22 -15.90 16.18
C ILE A 413 1.25 -16.04 17.35
N SER A 414 1.67 -15.67 18.56
CA SER A 414 0.83 -15.76 19.76
C SER A 414 -0.46 -14.94 19.65
N ILE A 415 -0.40 -13.75 19.06
CA ILE A 415 -1.58 -12.91 18.81
C ILE A 415 -2.52 -13.58 17.81
N ILE A 416 -2.00 -14.08 16.68
CA ILE A 416 -2.82 -14.77 15.67
C ILE A 416 -3.45 -16.05 16.23
N GLU A 417 -2.74 -16.81 17.06
CA GLU A 417 -3.28 -18.00 17.75
C GLU A 417 -4.43 -17.65 18.71
N SER A 418 -4.41 -16.45 19.31
CA SER A 418 -5.47 -15.99 20.22
C SER A 418 -6.73 -15.55 19.48
N ILE A 419 -6.60 -15.10 18.23
CA ILE A 419 -7.73 -14.65 17.40
C ILE A 419 -8.59 -15.87 17.07
N ARG A 420 -9.80 -15.97 17.65
CA ARG A 420 -10.81 -17.03 17.41
C ARG A 420 -10.50 -18.40 17.99
N LYS A 421 -9.96 -18.47 19.20
CA LYS A 421 -10.39 -19.55 20.10
C LYS A 421 -11.77 -19.15 20.62
N PRO A 422 -12.86 -19.88 20.33
CA PRO A 422 -14.02 -19.82 21.20
C PRO A 422 -13.49 -20.05 22.62
N ALA A 423 -13.89 -19.22 23.58
CA ALA A 423 -13.70 -19.60 24.98
C ALA A 423 -14.30 -21.00 25.11
N ASP A 424 -13.52 -21.97 25.61
CA ASP A 424 -14.09 -23.19 26.14
C ASP A 424 -15.14 -22.73 27.16
N THR A 425 -16.42 -22.79 26.76
CA THR A 425 -17.52 -22.63 27.68
C THR A 425 -17.30 -23.72 28.72
N HIS A 426 -16.84 -23.32 29.89
CA HIS A 426 -16.83 -24.14 31.07
C HIS A 426 -18.16 -24.88 31.11
N HIS A 427 -18.12 -26.21 30.95
CA HIS A 427 -19.17 -27.07 31.45
C HIS A 427 -19.23 -26.84 32.96
N HIS A 428 -20.00 -25.83 33.38
CA HIS A 428 -20.61 -25.85 34.69
C HIS A 428 -21.49 -27.09 34.71
N GLN A 429 -20.97 -28.16 35.29
CA GLN A 429 -21.79 -29.24 35.81
C GLN A 429 -22.73 -28.60 36.83
N ASP A 430 -23.97 -28.36 36.41
CA ASP A 430 -25.10 -28.17 37.30
C ASP A 430 -25.25 -29.43 38.16
N SER A 431 -24.64 -29.40 39.34
CA SER A 431 -24.92 -30.34 40.41
C SER A 431 -26.16 -29.89 41.16
N PHE A 432 -27.33 -30.08 40.55
CA PHE A 432 -28.59 -30.13 41.30
C PHE A 432 -28.91 -31.57 41.68
N THR A 433 -28.30 -32.05 42.76
CA THR A 433 -28.84 -33.18 43.53
C THR A 433 -29.60 -32.63 44.72
N LYS A 434 -30.94 -32.59 44.63
CA LYS A 434 -31.81 -32.45 45.79
C LYS A 434 -31.87 -33.79 46.52
N PRO A 435 -31.80 -33.84 47.87
CA PRO A 435 -32.04 -35.06 48.63
C PRO A 435 -33.53 -35.34 48.76
N LEU A 436 -33.92 -36.60 48.50
CA LEU A 436 -35.18 -37.19 48.93
C LEU A 436 -35.11 -37.39 50.45
N VAL A 437 -35.96 -36.66 51.18
CA VAL A 437 -36.24 -36.93 52.59
C VAL A 437 -37.37 -37.95 52.66
N SER A 438 -37.04 -39.12 53.17
CA SER A 438 -37.97 -40.16 53.61
C SER A 438 -38.66 -39.71 54.91
N VAL A 439 -39.99 -39.83 54.94
CA VAL A 439 -40.80 -39.76 56.15
C VAL A 439 -41.18 -41.19 56.49
N GLU A 440 -40.79 -41.68 57.67
CA GLU A 440 -41.63 -42.52 58.53
C GLU A 440 -41.05 -42.61 59.96
N THR A 441 -41.99 -42.51 60.90
CA THR A 441 -41.95 -42.59 62.39
C THR A 441 -41.33 -41.45 63.19
#